data_AF-A0A7S4MSW5-F1
#
_entry.id   AF-A0A7S4MSW5-F1
#
_cell.length_a   1.000
_cell.length_b   1.000
_cell.length_c   1.000
_cell.angle_alpha   90.00
_cell.angle_beta   90.00
_cell.angle_gamma   90.00
#
_symmetry.space_group_name_H-M   'P 1'
#
loop_
_entity.id
_entity.type
_entity.pdbx_description
1 polymer ?
#
loop_
_entity_poly.entity_id
_entity_poly.type
_entity_poly.pdbx_seq_one_letter_code
_entity_poly.pdbx_strand_id
1 'polypeptide(L)'
;AKICDFGLSQEKFSPFLRDPSTGAKGTPLWMAPEVLRLEPFNEKCDVYSLGILLWCLATGDEPYEDFEEFEPFFRAVCYDDVRPPIPKDLLPSLAKLIEECWHPDSKKRPSCGQIVQTLYHVMIEVAVHDKDGIEFWKENCLDRQSIYWDDFMDLFLEDYVYLPDEPTQKQIEEAQPFQLSEYSSRNLKHASVVAAEWKRRFGSSTAPANIAELEQEFEVKLKCFKTLIVTEGPGDAEMVDLEKFGDVLQWFGPIRDEDGEVRILDRVAEVLGNEGFHGDITAPKAQELLNAYKEPGMYLVRFSSLHGQYAITHLNAEKVPNHHRISCKLGKGFYFREKYYPTITGLIEAVTPVLGLTKPCPGSKYQSIFSGVGTDYLYKNTL
;
A
#
# COMPACT_ATOMS: atom_id res chain seq x y z
N ALA A 1 10.55 9.08 19.58
CA ALA A 1 11.47 10.21 19.88
C ALA A 1 10.95 10.97 21.10
N LYS A 2 11.82 11.66 21.85
CA LYS A 2 11.40 12.64 22.87
C LYS A 2 11.69 14.02 22.32
N ILE A 3 10.69 14.90 22.30
CA ILE A 3 10.89 16.32 21.98
C ILE A 3 11.61 16.95 23.16
N CYS A 4 12.71 17.67 22.90
CA CYS A 4 13.50 18.39 23.89
C CYS A 4 13.70 19.85 23.46
N ASP A 5 14.34 20.64 24.31
CA ASP A 5 14.64 22.07 24.11
C ASP A 5 13.42 23.01 24.04
N PHE A 6 12.75 23.16 25.19
CA PHE A 6 11.70 24.15 25.40
C PHE A 6 12.25 25.52 25.84
N GLY A 7 13.53 25.82 25.57
CA GLY A 7 14.22 27.02 26.06
C GLY A 7 13.65 28.35 25.56
N LEU A 8 12.85 28.31 24.50
CA LEU A 8 12.17 29.45 23.89
C LEU A 8 10.64 29.41 24.04
N SER A 9 10.09 28.42 24.75
CA SER A 9 8.64 28.28 24.96
C SER A 9 8.07 29.46 25.75
N GLN A 10 6.87 29.91 25.36
CA GLN A 10 6.17 31.01 26.01
C GLN A 10 4.75 30.59 26.41
N GLU A 11 4.28 31.02 27.58
CA GLU A 11 2.90 30.80 28.01
C GLU A 11 1.93 31.73 27.28
N LYS A 12 0.89 31.17 26.67
CA LYS A 12 -0.12 31.91 25.90
C LYS A 12 -1.17 32.55 26.83
N PHE A 13 -0.84 33.69 27.42
CA PHE A 13 -1.80 34.50 28.21
C PHE A 13 -2.63 35.48 27.38
N SER A 14 -2.22 35.74 26.13
CA SER A 14 -2.84 36.68 25.20
C SER A 14 -2.94 36.04 23.81
N PRO A 15 -3.91 36.45 22.95
CA PRO A 15 -3.99 35.99 21.56
C PRO A 15 -2.73 36.27 20.73
N PHE A 16 -1.95 37.27 21.14
CA PHE A 16 -0.67 37.62 20.53
C PHE A 16 0.41 37.80 21.60
N LEU A 17 1.61 37.36 21.25
CA LEU A 17 2.85 37.51 22.01
C LEU A 17 3.75 38.53 21.31
N ARG A 18 4.74 39.02 22.06
CA ARG A 18 5.85 39.84 21.55
C ARG A 18 7.09 39.47 22.32
N ASP A 19 8.23 39.35 21.63
CA ASP A 19 9.48 39.11 22.33
C ASP A 19 9.86 40.33 23.19
N PRO A 20 10.26 40.13 24.46
CA PRO A 20 10.59 41.22 25.38
C PRO A 20 11.97 41.87 25.12
N SER A 21 12.74 41.38 24.14
CA SER A 21 14.10 41.85 23.78
C SER A 21 14.13 42.56 22.41
N THR A 22 15.22 43.28 22.11
CA THR A 22 15.43 44.05 20.86
C THR A 22 15.66 43.20 19.60
N GLY A 23 15.47 41.89 19.66
CA GLY A 23 15.76 40.97 18.56
C GLY A 23 14.97 39.67 18.66
N ALA A 24 14.82 39.02 17.51
CA ALA A 24 14.04 37.80 17.33
C ALA A 24 14.82 36.61 17.89
N LYS A 25 14.13 35.67 18.55
CA LYS A 25 14.78 34.47 19.10
C LYS A 25 14.43 33.23 18.28
N GLY A 26 15.46 32.47 17.91
CA GLY A 26 15.32 31.24 17.11
C GLY A 26 16.41 31.13 16.05
N THR A 27 16.33 30.10 15.21
CA THR A 27 17.21 29.92 14.06
C THR A 27 16.60 30.60 12.83
N PRO A 28 17.17 31.71 12.31
CA PRO A 28 16.50 32.59 11.36
C PRO A 28 15.87 31.93 10.14
N LEU A 29 16.51 30.91 9.56
CA LEU A 29 16.05 30.26 8.32
C LEU A 29 14.71 29.52 8.47
N TRP A 30 14.29 29.19 9.70
CA TRP A 30 13.00 28.55 9.98
C TRP A 30 11.94 29.54 10.48
N MET A 31 12.32 30.79 10.77
CA MET A 31 11.44 31.74 11.44
C MET A 31 10.37 32.29 10.52
N ALA A 32 9.16 32.44 11.06
CA ALA A 32 8.07 33.11 10.37
C ALA A 32 8.40 34.60 10.11
N PRO A 33 7.93 35.18 9.00
CA PRO A 33 8.25 36.54 8.61
C PRO A 33 7.82 37.59 9.65
N GLU A 34 6.70 37.39 10.34
CA GLU A 34 6.27 38.27 11.43
C GLU A 34 7.21 38.23 12.65
N VAL A 35 7.85 37.09 12.91
CA VAL A 35 8.81 36.96 14.02
C VAL A 35 10.13 37.62 13.63
N LEU A 36 10.60 37.43 12.39
CA LEU A 36 11.78 38.10 11.86
C LEU A 36 11.63 39.64 11.91
N ARG A 37 10.43 40.16 11.63
CA ARG A 37 10.12 41.60 11.70
C ARG A 37 9.85 42.14 13.12
N LEU A 38 9.95 41.30 14.16
CA LEU A 38 9.62 41.67 15.55
C LEU A 38 8.16 42.16 15.71
N GLU A 39 7.25 41.64 14.89
CA GLU A 39 5.83 41.94 14.94
C GLU A 39 5.11 41.06 15.99
N PRO A 40 3.88 41.41 16.39
CA PRO A 40 3.07 40.51 17.22
C PRO A 40 2.81 39.18 16.49
N PHE A 41 3.09 38.07 17.16
CA PHE A 41 2.90 36.72 16.62
C PHE A 41 2.08 35.86 17.57
N ASN A 42 1.73 34.65 17.14
CA ASN A 42 1.08 33.63 17.94
C ASN A 42 1.60 32.25 17.52
N GLU A 43 0.98 31.16 17.96
CA GLU A 43 1.38 29.78 17.64
C GLU A 43 1.49 29.46 16.14
N LYS A 44 0.94 30.30 15.27
CA LYS A 44 1.07 30.15 13.81
C LYS A 44 2.49 30.40 13.32
N CYS A 45 3.36 31.03 14.11
CA CYS A 45 4.78 31.08 13.78
C CYS A 45 5.40 29.68 13.79
N ASP A 46 4.98 28.81 14.70
CA ASP A 46 5.47 27.43 14.77
C ASP A 46 4.97 26.59 13.58
N VAL A 47 3.76 26.89 13.09
CA VAL A 47 3.22 26.28 11.86
C VAL A 47 4.07 26.65 10.64
N TYR A 48 4.56 27.89 10.55
CA TYR A 48 5.48 28.29 9.49
C TYR A 48 6.79 27.51 9.58
N SER A 49 7.39 27.46 10.77
CA SER A 49 8.61 26.70 11.03
C SER A 49 8.45 25.22 10.68
N LEU A 50 7.28 24.64 10.97
CA LEU A 50 6.93 23.28 10.59
C LEU A 50 6.86 23.11 9.07
N GLY A 51 6.33 24.08 8.32
CA GLY A 51 6.33 24.06 6.85
C GLY A 51 7.74 23.99 6.27
N ILE A 52 8.66 24.81 6.78
CA ILE A 52 10.08 24.77 6.38
C ILE A 52 10.71 23.42 6.77
N LEU A 53 10.42 22.89 7.95
CA LEU A 53 10.92 21.58 8.38
C LEU A 53 10.41 20.44 7.49
N LEU A 54 9.12 20.43 7.14
CA LEU A 54 8.53 19.43 6.24
C LEU A 54 9.20 19.48 4.86
N TRP A 55 9.53 20.68 4.37
CA TRP A 55 10.31 20.83 3.14
C TRP A 55 11.72 20.22 3.29
N CYS A 56 12.44 20.54 4.37
CA CYS A 56 13.76 19.95 4.63
C CYS A 56 13.72 18.42 4.72
N LEU A 57 12.68 17.85 5.33
CA LEU A 57 12.51 16.39 5.40
C LEU A 57 12.22 15.77 4.03
N ALA A 58 11.50 16.49 3.16
CA ALA A 58 11.16 16.03 1.83
C ALA A 58 12.34 16.10 0.85
N THR A 59 13.21 17.11 0.99
CA THR A 59 14.35 17.32 0.08
C THR A 59 15.66 16.76 0.61
N GLY A 60 15.84 16.77 1.94
CA GLY A 60 17.13 16.55 2.59
C GLY A 60 18.05 17.78 2.59
N ASP A 61 17.56 18.94 2.12
CA ASP A 61 18.37 20.15 1.90
C ASP A 61 18.21 21.19 3.03
N GLU A 62 19.18 22.09 3.14
CA GLU A 62 19.12 23.27 4.03
C GLU A 62 18.26 24.37 3.39
N PRO A 63 17.33 25.00 4.13
CA PRO A 63 16.44 26.00 3.52
C PRO A 63 17.24 27.29 3.25
N TYR A 64 17.00 27.89 2.08
CA TYR A 64 17.63 29.17 1.69
C TYR A 64 19.16 29.13 1.59
N GLU A 65 19.75 28.00 1.20
CA GLU A 65 21.20 27.81 1.05
C GLU A 65 21.88 28.87 0.15
N ASP A 66 21.15 29.45 -0.81
CA ASP A 66 21.63 30.50 -1.71
C ASP A 66 21.90 31.87 -1.02
N PHE A 67 21.52 32.04 0.24
CA PHE A 67 21.69 33.29 0.97
C PHE A 67 22.89 33.25 1.93
N GLU A 68 23.99 33.90 1.55
CA GLU A 68 25.20 34.01 2.39
C GLU A 68 25.08 35.08 3.49
N GLU A 69 24.22 36.09 3.30
CA GLU A 69 24.08 37.24 4.19
C GLU A 69 22.64 37.37 4.73
N PHE A 70 22.52 37.83 5.99
CA PHE A 70 21.23 37.96 6.67
C PHE A 70 20.31 39.01 6.04
N GLU A 71 20.82 40.18 5.63
CA GLU A 71 19.98 41.26 5.10
C GLU A 71 19.28 40.89 3.77
N PRO A 72 19.96 40.30 2.76
CA PRO A 72 19.30 39.74 1.58
C PRO A 72 18.25 38.68 1.91
N PHE A 73 18.56 37.73 2.81
CA PHE A 73 17.62 36.70 3.27
C PHE A 73 16.37 37.32 3.92
N PHE A 74 16.59 38.23 4.88
CA PHE A 74 15.53 38.92 5.59
C PHE A 74 14.60 39.63 4.62
N ARG A 75 15.16 40.34 3.63
CA ARG A 75 14.38 41.03 2.60
C ARG A 75 13.54 40.05 1.77
N ALA A 76 14.17 38.98 1.29
CA ALA A 76 13.54 37.99 0.43
C ALA A 76 12.35 37.31 1.11
N VAL A 77 12.51 36.87 2.36
CA VAL A 77 11.45 36.19 3.11
C VAL A 77 10.36 37.16 3.58
N CYS A 78 10.75 38.32 4.12
CA CYS A 78 9.81 39.23 4.78
C CYS A 78 9.04 40.14 3.83
N TYR A 79 9.57 40.44 2.63
CA TYR A 79 8.99 41.42 1.72
C TYR A 79 8.77 40.91 0.30
N ASP A 80 9.60 39.99 -0.19
CA ASP A 80 9.49 39.46 -1.56
C ASP A 80 8.78 38.10 -1.63
N ASP A 81 8.34 37.57 -0.48
CA ASP A 81 7.63 36.29 -0.31
C ASP A 81 8.39 35.07 -0.90
N VAL A 82 9.72 35.11 -0.86
CA VAL A 82 10.57 34.02 -1.32
C VAL A 82 10.45 32.83 -0.37
N ARG A 83 10.31 31.62 -0.94
CA ARG A 83 10.28 30.33 -0.23
C ARG A 83 11.20 29.32 -0.93
N PRO A 84 11.65 28.27 -0.24
CA PRO A 84 12.37 27.17 -0.88
C PRO A 84 11.53 26.53 -2.01
N PRO A 85 12.16 26.09 -3.12
CA PRO A 85 11.42 25.55 -4.26
C PRO A 85 10.82 24.17 -3.94
N ILE A 86 9.55 23.95 -4.30
CA ILE A 86 8.90 22.65 -4.17
C ILE A 86 9.36 21.70 -5.30
N PRO A 87 9.88 20.50 -5.00
CA PRO A 87 10.22 19.51 -6.02
C PRO A 87 8.98 19.07 -6.82
N LYS A 88 9.15 18.86 -8.13
CA LYS A 88 8.03 18.49 -9.03
C LYS A 88 7.51 17.07 -8.80
N ASP A 89 8.34 16.21 -8.24
CA ASP A 89 8.09 14.82 -7.90
C ASP A 89 7.58 14.63 -6.47
N LEU A 90 7.46 15.71 -5.69
CA LEU A 90 6.85 15.66 -4.36
C LEU A 90 5.35 15.35 -4.47
N LEU A 91 4.86 14.55 -3.53
CA LEU A 91 3.44 14.22 -3.43
C LEU A 91 2.60 15.51 -3.35
N PRO A 92 1.58 15.70 -4.21
CA PRO A 92 0.82 16.95 -4.26
C PRO A 92 0.15 17.35 -2.95
N SER A 93 -0.31 16.39 -2.15
CA SER A 93 -0.93 16.63 -0.85
C SER A 93 0.09 17.17 0.18
N LEU A 94 1.33 16.65 0.17
CA LEU A 94 2.42 17.13 1.00
C LEU A 94 2.93 18.50 0.55
N ALA A 95 3.10 18.70 -0.76
CA ALA A 95 3.46 19.99 -1.33
C ALA A 95 2.48 21.09 -0.92
N LYS A 96 1.18 20.83 -1.09
CA LYS A 96 0.11 21.74 -0.68
C LYS A 96 0.15 22.04 0.82
N LEU A 97 0.37 21.02 1.65
CA LEU A 97 0.46 21.19 3.11
C LEU A 97 1.64 22.10 3.50
N ILE A 98 2.82 21.88 2.91
CA ILE A 98 4.01 22.73 3.10
C ILE A 98 3.66 24.18 2.74
N GLU A 99 3.05 24.38 1.57
CA GLU A 99 2.67 25.70 1.07
C GLU A 99 1.66 26.43 1.96
N GLU A 100 0.67 25.72 2.49
CA GLU A 100 -0.30 26.25 3.44
C GLU A 100 0.36 26.61 4.79
N CYS A 101 1.34 25.82 5.24
CA CYS A 101 2.03 26.02 6.51
C CYS A 101 2.90 27.27 6.49
N TRP A 102 3.64 27.54 5.41
CA TRP A 102 4.54 28.70 5.30
C TRP A 102 3.91 29.93 4.62
N HIS A 103 2.58 29.98 4.54
CA HIS A 103 1.85 31.09 3.94
C HIS A 103 2.23 32.43 4.64
N PRO A 104 2.46 33.54 3.90
CA PRO A 104 2.88 34.82 4.49
C PRO A 104 1.91 35.37 5.52
N ASP A 105 0.60 35.33 5.24
CA ASP A 105 -0.46 35.65 6.20
C ASP A 105 -0.67 34.49 7.20
N SER A 106 -0.36 34.72 8.47
CA SER A 106 -0.50 33.75 9.55
C SER A 106 -1.93 33.25 9.78
N LYS A 107 -2.95 34.02 9.37
CA LYS A 107 -4.37 33.63 9.49
C LYS A 107 -4.77 32.57 8.49
N LYS A 108 -4.07 32.48 7.36
CA LYS A 108 -4.33 31.48 6.31
C LYS A 108 -3.62 30.15 6.58
N ARG A 109 -2.65 30.13 7.50
CA ARG A 109 -1.96 28.90 7.90
C ARG A 109 -2.94 27.96 8.62
N PRO A 110 -2.86 26.63 8.42
CA PRO A 110 -3.73 25.66 9.07
C PRO A 110 -3.47 25.60 10.58
N SER A 111 -4.42 25.05 11.35
CA SER A 111 -4.21 24.68 12.75
C SER A 111 -3.44 23.37 12.85
N CYS A 112 -2.75 23.11 13.96
CA CYS A 112 -2.06 21.83 14.16
C CYS A 112 -2.99 20.61 14.01
N GLY A 113 -4.26 20.73 14.43
CA GLY A 113 -5.25 19.67 14.21
C GLY A 113 -5.52 19.40 12.73
N GLN A 114 -5.65 20.46 11.90
CA GLN A 114 -5.80 20.32 10.45
C GLN A 114 -4.55 19.74 9.78
N ILE A 115 -3.36 20.12 10.27
CA ILE A 115 -2.08 19.57 9.79
C ILE A 115 -2.02 18.07 10.08
N VAL A 116 -2.33 17.64 11.30
CA VAL A 116 -2.34 16.20 11.67
C VAL A 116 -3.30 15.41 10.80
N GLN A 117 -4.52 15.91 10.58
CA GLN A 117 -5.48 15.26 9.67
C GLN A 117 -4.93 15.14 8.24
N THR A 118 -4.29 16.19 7.72
CA THR A 118 -3.68 16.15 6.39
C THR A 118 -2.49 15.19 6.33
N LEU A 119 -1.67 15.13 7.38
CA LEU A 119 -0.54 14.21 7.46
C LEU A 119 -0.99 12.74 7.45
N TYR A 120 -2.11 12.40 8.09
CA TYR A 120 -2.67 11.05 7.98
C TYR A 120 -2.98 10.66 6.53
N HIS A 121 -3.62 11.56 5.76
CA HIS A 121 -3.85 11.32 4.35
C HIS A 121 -2.54 11.18 3.55
N VAL A 122 -1.55 12.04 3.82
CA VAL A 122 -0.22 11.99 3.18
C VAL A 122 0.47 10.65 3.48
N MET A 123 0.45 10.18 4.72
CA MET A 123 1.08 8.92 5.12
C MET A 123 0.48 7.73 4.38
N ILE A 124 -0.85 7.71 4.19
CA ILE A 124 -1.53 6.66 3.42
C ILE A 124 -1.13 6.72 1.94
N GLU A 125 -1.09 7.91 1.34
CA GLU A 125 -0.70 8.09 -0.07
C GLU A 125 0.78 7.77 -0.34
N VAL A 126 1.63 7.89 0.67
CA VAL A 126 3.04 7.47 0.59
C VAL A 126 3.15 5.94 0.69
N ALA A 127 2.42 5.32 1.61
CA ALA A 127 2.50 3.89 1.87
C ALA A 127 1.78 3.04 0.81
N VAL A 128 0.67 3.54 0.26
CA VAL A 128 -0.20 2.80 -0.65
C VAL A 128 -0.29 3.54 -1.98
N HIS A 129 0.04 2.85 -3.07
CA HIS A 129 -0.04 3.40 -4.43
C HIS A 129 -1.30 3.00 -5.18
N ASP A 130 -1.98 1.95 -4.71
CA ASP A 130 -3.24 1.50 -5.28
C ASP A 130 -4.38 2.44 -4.89
N LYS A 131 -5.20 2.85 -5.87
CA LYS A 131 -6.24 3.84 -5.65
C LYS A 131 -7.29 3.35 -4.66
N ASP A 132 -7.77 2.12 -4.84
CA ASP A 132 -8.77 1.53 -3.95
C ASP A 132 -8.17 1.32 -2.56
N GLY A 133 -6.93 0.86 -2.45
CA GLY A 133 -6.24 0.73 -1.17
C GLY A 133 -6.08 2.05 -0.40
N ILE A 134 -5.79 3.16 -1.10
CA ILE A 134 -5.75 4.50 -0.49
C ILE A 134 -7.13 4.88 0.04
N GLU A 135 -8.18 4.68 -0.75
CA GLU A 135 -9.57 5.01 -0.39
C GLU A 135 -10.03 4.17 0.81
N PHE A 136 -9.85 2.85 0.74
CA PHE A 136 -10.12 1.90 1.82
C PHE A 136 -9.53 2.36 3.15
N TRP A 137 -8.22 2.67 3.18
CA TRP A 137 -7.57 3.01 4.43
C TRP A 137 -7.99 4.39 4.94
N LYS A 138 -8.24 5.35 4.04
CA LYS A 138 -8.73 6.68 4.42
C LYS A 138 -10.13 6.64 5.02
N GLU A 139 -11.02 5.82 4.47
CA GLU A 139 -12.41 5.74 4.93
C GLU A 139 -12.54 4.92 6.23
N ASN A 140 -11.76 3.85 6.35
CA ASN A 140 -11.92 2.92 7.46
C ASN A 140 -10.88 3.09 8.59
N CYS A 141 -9.71 3.67 8.29
CA CYS A 141 -8.51 3.57 9.16
C CYS A 141 -7.65 4.85 9.22
N LEU A 142 -8.20 6.05 8.93
CA LEU A 142 -7.44 7.29 8.68
C LEU A 142 -6.30 7.57 9.67
N ASP A 143 -6.53 7.41 10.97
CA ASP A 143 -5.56 7.72 12.04
C ASP A 143 -4.82 6.49 12.59
N ARG A 144 -4.99 5.32 11.95
CA ARG A 144 -4.45 4.04 12.39
C ARG A 144 -3.31 3.59 11.50
N GLN A 145 -2.19 3.22 12.13
CA GLN A 145 -1.07 2.58 11.45
C GLN A 145 -1.24 1.07 11.29
N SER A 146 -2.06 0.47 12.16
CA SER A 146 -2.30 -0.97 12.22
C SER A 146 -3.72 -1.25 12.72
N ILE A 147 -4.36 -2.31 12.22
CA ILE A 147 -5.64 -2.83 12.74
C ILE A 147 -5.59 -4.35 12.90
N TYR A 148 -6.51 -4.92 13.69
CA TYR A 148 -6.59 -6.38 13.84
C TYR A 148 -6.98 -7.02 12.51
N TRP A 149 -6.45 -8.22 12.27
CA TRP A 149 -6.75 -9.00 11.05
C TRP A 149 -8.25 -9.21 10.85
N ASP A 150 -8.99 -9.56 11.90
CA ASP A 150 -10.43 -9.82 11.81
C ASP A 150 -11.20 -8.54 11.44
N ASP A 151 -10.88 -7.40 12.08
CA ASP A 151 -11.46 -6.09 11.74
C ASP A 151 -11.15 -5.70 10.29
N PHE A 152 -9.90 -5.89 9.85
CA PHE A 152 -9.48 -5.61 8.48
C PHE A 152 -10.28 -6.44 7.49
N MET A 153 -10.45 -7.73 7.77
CA MET A 153 -11.14 -8.65 6.88
C MET A 153 -12.63 -8.35 6.79
N ASP A 154 -13.29 -8.03 7.90
CA ASP A 154 -14.70 -7.64 7.89
C ASP A 154 -14.92 -6.41 6.99
N LEU A 155 -14.07 -5.39 7.14
CA LEU A 155 -14.11 -4.18 6.31
C LEU A 155 -13.78 -4.47 4.83
N PHE A 156 -12.70 -5.20 4.58
CA PHE A 156 -12.24 -5.49 3.22
C PHE A 156 -13.24 -6.34 2.43
N LEU A 157 -13.85 -7.33 3.10
CA LEU A 157 -14.86 -8.17 2.48
C LEU A 157 -16.12 -7.36 2.19
N GLU A 158 -16.56 -6.49 3.09
CA GLU A 158 -17.71 -5.61 2.86
C GLU A 158 -17.51 -4.68 1.67
N ASP A 159 -16.34 -4.05 1.56
CA ASP A 159 -16.06 -3.03 0.53
C ASP A 159 -15.82 -3.63 -0.86
N TYR A 160 -15.23 -4.83 -0.93
CA TYR A 160 -14.71 -5.38 -2.19
C TYR A 160 -15.27 -6.74 -2.57
N VAL A 161 -15.74 -7.55 -1.62
CA VAL A 161 -16.08 -8.95 -1.91
C VAL A 161 -17.58 -9.21 -1.78
N TYR A 162 -18.26 -8.68 -0.79
CA TYR A 162 -19.69 -8.94 -0.59
C TYR A 162 -20.56 -8.01 -1.42
N LEU A 163 -21.84 -8.39 -1.54
CA LEU A 163 -22.82 -7.56 -2.19
C LEU A 163 -23.15 -6.37 -1.28
N PRO A 164 -23.17 -5.13 -1.79
CA PRO A 164 -23.55 -3.98 -0.98
C PRO A 164 -25.00 -4.09 -0.53
N ASP A 165 -25.40 -3.32 0.50
CA ASP A 165 -26.75 -3.35 1.07
C ASP A 165 -27.88 -3.17 0.02
N GLU A 166 -27.63 -2.36 -1.01
CA GLU A 166 -28.53 -2.12 -2.14
C GLU A 166 -27.85 -2.53 -3.46
N PRO A 167 -27.75 -3.85 -3.76
CA PRO A 167 -27.03 -4.33 -4.92
C PRO A 167 -27.84 -4.11 -6.20
N THR A 168 -27.17 -3.76 -7.27
CA THR A 168 -27.78 -3.65 -8.60
C THR A 168 -28.15 -5.03 -9.14
N GLN A 169 -29.10 -5.09 -10.08
CA GLN A 169 -29.48 -6.34 -10.74
C GLN A 169 -28.26 -7.04 -11.39
N LYS A 170 -27.34 -6.27 -11.98
CA LYS A 170 -26.11 -6.80 -12.58
C LYS A 170 -25.22 -7.47 -11.55
N GLN A 171 -24.98 -6.83 -10.40
CA GLN A 171 -24.20 -7.41 -9.31
C GLN A 171 -24.82 -8.71 -8.77
N ILE A 172 -26.15 -8.76 -8.65
CA ILE A 172 -26.86 -9.98 -8.26
C ILE A 172 -26.65 -11.09 -9.32
N GLU A 173 -26.73 -10.74 -10.61
CA GLU A 173 -26.55 -11.66 -11.75
C GLU A 173 -25.10 -12.15 -11.92
N GLU A 174 -24.11 -11.39 -11.48
CA GLU A 174 -22.68 -11.73 -11.56
C GLU A 174 -22.14 -12.35 -10.26
N ALA A 175 -22.87 -12.23 -9.14
CA ALA A 175 -22.46 -12.75 -7.85
C ALA A 175 -22.22 -14.26 -7.82
N GLN A 176 -21.17 -14.65 -7.12
CA GLN A 176 -20.83 -16.01 -6.75
C GLN A 176 -21.81 -16.57 -5.72
N PRO A 177 -21.93 -17.90 -5.62
CA PRO A 177 -22.84 -18.52 -4.67
C PRO A 177 -22.60 -18.09 -3.21
N PHE A 178 -21.35 -17.97 -2.76
CA PHE A 178 -21.08 -17.56 -1.38
C PHE A 178 -21.55 -16.13 -1.09
N GLN A 179 -21.44 -15.20 -2.05
CA GLN A 179 -21.91 -13.81 -1.91
C GLN A 179 -23.45 -13.77 -1.80
N LEU A 180 -24.17 -14.56 -2.60
CA LEU A 180 -25.63 -14.65 -2.52
C LEU A 180 -26.10 -15.30 -1.21
N SER A 181 -25.35 -16.28 -0.72
CA SER A 181 -25.60 -16.99 0.55
C SER A 181 -25.43 -16.04 1.75
N GLU A 182 -24.30 -15.35 1.80
CA GLU A 182 -23.99 -14.34 2.82
C GLU A 182 -25.05 -13.24 2.85
N TYR A 183 -25.39 -12.65 1.70
CA TYR A 183 -26.39 -11.59 1.62
C TYR A 183 -27.77 -12.05 2.10
N SER A 184 -28.17 -13.28 1.75
CA SER A 184 -29.44 -13.87 2.19
C SER A 184 -29.50 -14.06 3.71
N SER A 185 -28.36 -14.30 4.35
CA SER A 185 -28.27 -14.46 5.81
C SER A 185 -28.45 -13.15 6.58
N ARG A 186 -28.12 -12.00 5.96
CA ARG A 186 -28.21 -10.66 6.55
C ARG A 186 -29.61 -10.03 6.54
N ASN A 187 -30.59 -10.66 5.88
CA ASN A 187 -32.00 -10.25 5.85
C ASN A 187 -32.23 -8.78 5.41
N LEU A 188 -31.55 -8.36 4.32
CA LEU A 188 -31.55 -6.99 3.79
C LEU A 188 -32.76 -6.71 2.86
N LYS A 189 -32.98 -5.43 2.51
CA LYS A 189 -34.16 -4.96 1.74
C LYS A 189 -34.40 -5.69 0.41
N HIS A 190 -33.35 -6.24 -0.21
CA HIS A 190 -33.44 -6.96 -1.50
C HIS A 190 -33.38 -8.49 -1.36
N ALA A 191 -33.54 -9.04 -0.16
CA ALA A 191 -33.48 -10.48 0.09
C ALA A 191 -34.43 -11.29 -0.81
N SER A 192 -35.58 -10.74 -1.20
CA SER A 192 -36.52 -11.40 -2.12
C SER A 192 -36.00 -11.53 -3.56
N VAL A 193 -35.24 -10.54 -4.06
CA VAL A 193 -34.65 -10.55 -5.41
C VAL A 193 -33.45 -11.48 -5.43
N VAL A 194 -32.59 -11.41 -4.42
CA VAL A 194 -31.44 -12.31 -4.25
C VAL A 194 -31.90 -13.77 -4.08
N ALA A 195 -32.94 -14.01 -3.27
CA ALA A 195 -33.53 -15.34 -3.13
C ALA A 195 -34.19 -15.84 -4.42
N ALA A 196 -34.76 -14.95 -5.23
CA ALA A 196 -35.29 -15.30 -6.54
C ALA A 196 -34.16 -15.71 -7.51
N GLU A 197 -33.03 -14.98 -7.50
CA GLU A 197 -31.86 -15.31 -8.31
C GLU A 197 -31.23 -16.64 -7.86
N TRP A 198 -31.08 -16.85 -6.56
CA TRP A 198 -30.65 -18.12 -5.99
C TRP A 198 -31.54 -19.26 -6.46
N LYS A 199 -32.87 -19.09 -6.33
CA LYS A 199 -33.85 -20.09 -6.74
C LYS A 199 -33.82 -20.34 -8.26
N ARG A 200 -33.56 -19.30 -9.06
CA ARG A 200 -33.42 -19.40 -10.52
C ARG A 200 -32.19 -20.22 -10.91
N ARG A 201 -31.04 -20.01 -10.24
CA ARG A 201 -29.78 -20.70 -10.57
C ARG A 201 -29.69 -22.11 -10.00
N PHE A 202 -30.20 -22.32 -8.79
CA PHE A 202 -29.91 -23.53 -7.99
C PHE A 202 -31.17 -24.32 -7.61
N GLY A 203 -32.36 -23.84 -7.95
CA GLY A 203 -33.62 -24.45 -7.52
C GLY A 203 -33.98 -24.08 -6.08
N SER A 204 -35.03 -24.69 -5.51
CA SER A 204 -35.71 -24.12 -4.34
C SER A 204 -35.28 -24.62 -2.97
N SER A 205 -34.18 -25.36 -2.82
CA SER A 205 -33.79 -25.83 -1.47
C SER A 205 -32.36 -26.39 -1.30
N THR A 206 -31.53 -26.53 -2.33
CA THR A 206 -30.18 -27.09 -2.18
C THR A 206 -29.15 -26.23 -2.89
N ALA A 207 -28.12 -25.83 -2.15
CA ALA A 207 -26.86 -25.33 -2.70
C ALA A 207 -26.40 -26.22 -3.89
N PRO A 208 -25.87 -25.67 -5.00
CA PRO A 208 -25.28 -26.48 -6.05
C PRO A 208 -24.18 -27.38 -5.49
N ALA A 209 -23.97 -28.54 -6.12
CA ALA A 209 -23.06 -29.57 -5.62
C ALA A 209 -21.61 -29.08 -5.43
N ASN A 210 -21.23 -27.97 -6.07
CA ASN A 210 -19.91 -27.36 -6.00
C ASN A 210 -19.81 -26.17 -5.02
N ILE A 211 -20.83 -25.80 -4.24
CA ILE A 211 -20.70 -24.71 -3.26
C ILE A 211 -19.54 -24.97 -2.30
N ALA A 212 -19.46 -26.18 -1.75
CA ALA A 212 -18.37 -26.52 -0.84
C ALA A 212 -16.99 -26.41 -1.49
N GLU A 213 -16.88 -26.69 -2.80
CA GLU A 213 -15.64 -26.50 -3.57
C GLU A 213 -15.31 -25.01 -3.74
N LEU A 214 -16.31 -24.18 -4.08
CA LEU A 214 -16.14 -22.73 -4.24
C LEU A 214 -15.83 -22.02 -2.91
N GLU A 215 -16.46 -22.44 -1.82
CA GLU A 215 -16.16 -21.97 -0.46
C GLU A 215 -14.74 -22.39 -0.05
N GLN A 216 -14.36 -23.64 -0.30
CA GLN A 216 -12.99 -24.10 -0.06
C GLN A 216 -11.98 -23.32 -0.90
N GLU A 217 -12.31 -23.01 -2.15
CA GLU A 217 -11.50 -22.16 -3.02
C GLU A 217 -11.33 -20.75 -2.44
N PHE A 218 -12.43 -20.13 -2.02
CA PHE A 218 -12.41 -18.81 -1.42
C PHE A 218 -11.58 -18.79 -0.12
N GLU A 219 -11.75 -19.79 0.74
CA GLU A 219 -10.97 -19.96 1.97
C GLU A 219 -9.46 -20.08 1.70
N VAL A 220 -9.07 -20.78 0.62
CA VAL A 220 -7.67 -20.88 0.20
C VAL A 220 -7.14 -19.50 -0.22
N LYS A 221 -7.93 -18.72 -0.97
CA LYS A 221 -7.56 -17.35 -1.37
C LYS A 221 -7.37 -16.45 -0.15
N LEU A 222 -8.26 -16.52 0.84
CA LEU A 222 -8.14 -15.77 2.09
C LEU A 222 -6.89 -16.17 2.88
N LYS A 223 -6.58 -17.46 2.99
CA LYS A 223 -5.35 -17.95 3.65
C LYS A 223 -4.09 -17.46 2.94
N CYS A 224 -4.09 -17.45 1.60
CA CYS A 224 -2.99 -16.91 0.82
C CYS A 224 -2.77 -15.43 1.12
N PHE A 225 -3.86 -14.64 1.13
CA PHE A 225 -3.80 -13.22 1.44
C PHE A 225 -3.33 -12.95 2.86
N LYS A 226 -3.90 -13.65 3.85
CA LYS A 226 -3.50 -13.59 5.27
C LYS A 226 -2.00 -13.83 5.46
N THR A 227 -1.46 -14.85 4.79
CA THR A 227 -0.04 -15.22 4.89
C THR A 227 0.91 -14.12 4.41
N LEU A 228 0.43 -13.20 3.57
CA LEU A 228 1.24 -12.09 3.05
C LEU A 228 1.10 -10.81 3.86
N ILE A 229 -0.10 -10.51 4.34
CA ILE A 229 -0.42 -9.20 4.90
C ILE A 229 -0.34 -9.15 6.43
N VAL A 230 -0.51 -10.29 7.12
CA VAL A 230 -0.50 -10.31 8.59
C VAL A 230 0.91 -10.11 9.14
N THR A 231 1.00 -9.25 10.14
CA THR A 231 2.18 -9.00 10.97
C THR A 231 1.89 -9.37 12.43
N GLU A 232 2.95 -9.59 13.19
CA GLU A 232 2.88 -9.96 14.61
C GLU A 232 2.82 -8.70 15.48
N GLY A 233 1.70 -8.52 16.18
CA GLY A 233 1.45 -7.43 17.09
C GLY A 233 1.71 -7.77 18.56
N PRO A 234 1.31 -6.87 19.48
CA PRO A 234 1.48 -7.08 20.91
C PRO A 234 0.75 -8.34 21.40
N GLY A 235 1.48 -9.26 22.04
CA GLY A 235 0.91 -10.52 22.54
C GLY A 235 0.51 -11.48 21.44
N ASP A 236 1.31 -11.53 20.36
CA ASP A 236 1.14 -12.41 19.20
C ASP A 236 -0.18 -12.17 18.44
N ALA A 237 -0.75 -10.97 18.57
CA ALA A 237 -1.96 -10.59 17.87
C ALA A 237 -1.70 -10.49 16.36
N GLU A 238 -2.63 -11.00 15.55
CA GLU A 238 -2.56 -10.89 14.10
C GLU A 238 -3.03 -9.48 13.69
N MET A 239 -2.12 -8.70 13.13
CA MET A 239 -2.35 -7.31 12.75
C MET A 239 -2.16 -7.12 11.24
N VAL A 240 -2.73 -6.06 10.70
CA VAL A 240 -2.47 -5.55 9.36
C VAL A 240 -1.95 -4.14 9.48
N ASP A 241 -0.69 -3.94 9.10
CA ASP A 241 -0.03 -2.62 9.07
C ASP A 241 -0.26 -1.91 7.72
N LEU A 242 -0.39 -0.59 7.75
CA LEU A 242 -0.57 0.26 6.56
C LEU A 242 0.53 0.03 5.52
N GLU A 243 1.79 0.02 5.96
CA GLU A 243 2.94 -0.22 5.08
C GLU A 243 2.87 -1.62 4.48
N LYS A 244 2.51 -2.63 5.28
CA LYS A 244 2.42 -4.01 4.80
C LYS A 244 1.29 -4.21 3.79
N PHE A 245 0.17 -3.53 3.99
CA PHE A 245 -0.93 -3.50 3.04
C PHE A 245 -0.50 -2.86 1.70
N GLY A 246 0.18 -1.71 1.76
CA GLY A 246 0.73 -1.04 0.59
C GLY A 246 1.74 -1.90 -0.19
N ASP A 247 2.66 -2.52 0.52
CA ASP A 247 3.61 -3.52 0.03
C ASP A 247 2.92 -4.63 -0.79
N VAL A 248 1.91 -5.29 -0.19
CA VAL A 248 1.15 -6.36 -0.85
C VAL A 248 0.47 -5.84 -2.11
N LEU A 249 -0.12 -4.65 -2.06
CA LEU A 249 -0.74 -4.02 -3.23
C LEU A 249 0.26 -3.68 -4.33
N GLN A 250 1.51 -3.42 -3.99
CA GLN A 250 2.54 -3.15 -4.99
C GLN A 250 2.97 -4.40 -5.75
N TRP A 251 2.91 -5.58 -5.13
CA TRP A 251 3.20 -6.85 -5.79
C TRP A 251 1.99 -7.45 -6.50
N PHE A 252 0.81 -7.39 -5.88
CA PHE A 252 -0.37 -8.14 -6.29
C PHE A 252 -1.56 -7.28 -6.72
N GLY A 253 -1.45 -5.96 -6.60
CA GLY A 253 -2.51 -5.02 -6.92
C GLY A 253 -2.74 -4.85 -8.43
N PRO A 254 -3.74 -4.04 -8.81
CA PRO A 254 -4.63 -3.26 -7.95
C PRO A 254 -5.65 -4.09 -7.16
N ILE A 255 -6.50 -3.50 -6.31
CA ILE A 255 -7.65 -4.24 -5.74
C ILE A 255 -8.66 -4.54 -6.85
N ARG A 256 -9.15 -3.49 -7.55
CA ARG A 256 -9.97 -3.60 -8.76
C ARG A 256 -9.14 -3.37 -10.02
N ASP A 257 -9.39 -4.18 -11.04
CA ASP A 257 -8.79 -3.98 -12.36
C ASP A 257 -9.44 -2.81 -13.12
N GLU A 258 -8.90 -2.48 -14.31
CA GLU A 258 -9.44 -1.40 -15.17
C GLU A 258 -10.90 -1.63 -15.57
N ASP A 259 -11.39 -2.88 -15.51
CA ASP A 259 -12.79 -3.27 -15.76
C ASP A 259 -13.69 -3.13 -14.52
N GLY A 260 -13.12 -2.82 -13.35
CA GLY A 260 -13.82 -2.67 -12.07
C GLY A 260 -13.95 -3.95 -11.24
N GLU A 261 -13.49 -5.09 -11.77
CA GLU A 261 -13.57 -6.40 -11.11
C GLU A 261 -12.49 -6.56 -10.04
N VAL A 262 -12.86 -7.12 -8.88
CA VAL A 262 -11.93 -7.37 -7.77
C VAL A 262 -11.21 -8.70 -8.02
N ARG A 263 -9.89 -8.65 -8.24
CA ARG A 263 -9.08 -9.83 -8.59
C ARG A 263 -7.81 -10.01 -7.75
N ILE A 264 -7.60 -9.17 -6.73
CA ILE A 264 -6.41 -9.25 -5.90
C ILE A 264 -6.24 -10.60 -5.20
N LEU A 265 -7.33 -11.17 -4.67
CA LEU A 265 -7.30 -12.47 -4.00
C LEU A 265 -6.94 -13.60 -4.97
N ASP A 266 -7.43 -13.53 -6.21
CA ASP A 266 -7.10 -14.49 -7.27
C ASP A 266 -5.63 -14.38 -7.68
N ARG A 267 -5.13 -13.15 -7.89
CA ARG A 267 -3.71 -12.90 -8.20
C ARG A 267 -2.79 -13.43 -7.12
N VAL A 268 -3.12 -13.17 -5.85
CA VAL A 268 -2.35 -13.67 -4.72
C VAL A 268 -2.32 -15.19 -4.72
N ALA A 269 -3.48 -15.85 -4.87
CA ALA A 269 -3.55 -17.30 -4.90
C ALA A 269 -2.83 -17.92 -6.10
N GLU A 270 -2.90 -17.31 -7.30
CA GLU A 270 -2.21 -17.78 -8.51
C GLU A 270 -0.69 -17.80 -8.31
N VAL A 271 -0.14 -16.73 -7.75
CA VAL A 271 1.31 -16.63 -7.53
C VAL A 271 1.77 -17.56 -6.40
N LEU A 272 1.04 -17.60 -5.27
CA LEU A 272 1.41 -18.45 -4.12
C LEU A 272 1.21 -19.94 -4.43
N GLY A 273 0.28 -20.26 -5.33
CA GLY A 273 0.03 -21.61 -5.82
C GLY A 273 1.14 -22.14 -6.72
N ASN A 274 1.97 -21.27 -7.30
CA ASN A 274 3.09 -21.70 -8.11
C ASN A 274 4.11 -22.47 -7.25
N GLU A 275 4.38 -23.73 -7.61
CA GLU A 275 5.31 -24.62 -6.88
C GLU A 275 6.72 -24.04 -6.73
N GLY A 276 7.13 -23.23 -7.71
CA GLY A 276 8.42 -22.57 -7.72
C GLY A 276 8.46 -21.27 -6.92
N PHE A 277 7.35 -20.75 -6.38
CA PHE A 277 7.32 -19.46 -5.70
C PHE A 277 7.75 -19.57 -4.22
N HIS A 278 8.83 -18.89 -3.86
CA HIS A 278 9.45 -18.91 -2.53
C HIS A 278 9.29 -17.60 -1.75
N GLY A 279 8.60 -16.60 -2.34
CA GLY A 279 8.29 -15.34 -1.67
C GLY A 279 9.53 -14.51 -1.34
N ASP A 280 9.58 -14.00 -0.12
CA ASP A 280 10.65 -13.11 0.35
C ASP A 280 11.91 -13.89 0.76
N ILE A 281 12.66 -14.34 -0.25
CA ILE A 281 14.01 -14.89 -0.06
C ILE A 281 15.03 -14.06 -0.83
N THR A 282 16.23 -13.96 -0.26
CA THR A 282 17.31 -13.19 -0.90
C THR A 282 17.91 -13.94 -2.10
N ALA A 283 18.57 -13.22 -3.00
CA ALA A 283 19.27 -13.85 -4.14
C ALA A 283 20.31 -14.90 -3.68
N PRO A 284 21.14 -14.65 -2.65
CA PRO A 284 22.03 -15.68 -2.10
C PRO A 284 21.30 -16.90 -1.57
N LYS A 285 20.17 -16.73 -0.86
CA LYS A 285 19.39 -17.87 -0.34
C LYS A 285 18.79 -18.70 -1.48
N ALA A 286 18.32 -18.05 -2.54
CA ALA A 286 17.84 -18.74 -3.73
C ALA A 286 18.94 -19.59 -4.40
N GLN A 287 20.16 -19.05 -4.50
CA GLN A 287 21.31 -19.80 -5.01
C GLN A 287 21.65 -21.00 -4.12
N GLU A 288 21.66 -20.82 -2.81
CA GLU A 288 21.89 -21.90 -1.83
C GLU A 288 20.89 -23.04 -2.01
N LEU A 289 19.59 -22.73 -2.11
CA LEU A 289 18.52 -23.71 -2.30
C LEU A 289 18.71 -24.50 -3.61
N LEU A 290 18.96 -23.81 -4.73
CA LEU A 290 19.15 -24.47 -6.02
C LEU A 290 20.43 -25.32 -6.06
N ASN A 291 21.53 -24.81 -5.49
CA ASN A 291 22.82 -25.49 -5.43
C ASN A 291 22.80 -26.74 -4.53
N ALA A 292 21.82 -26.86 -3.62
CA ALA A 292 21.63 -28.10 -2.86
C ALA A 292 21.23 -29.28 -3.77
N TYR A 293 20.47 -29.01 -4.84
CA TYR A 293 20.00 -30.04 -5.79
C TYR A 293 20.96 -30.25 -6.97
N LYS A 294 21.68 -29.20 -7.41
CA LYS A 294 22.65 -29.25 -8.53
C LYS A 294 22.06 -29.81 -9.84
N GLU A 295 20.77 -29.56 -10.07
CA GLU A 295 19.99 -30.03 -11.21
C GLU A 295 19.82 -28.88 -12.24
N PRO A 296 20.40 -28.99 -13.45
CA PRO A 296 20.21 -28.00 -14.50
C PRO A 296 18.73 -27.77 -14.83
N GLY A 297 18.35 -26.52 -15.04
CA GLY A 297 16.98 -26.11 -15.33
C GLY A 297 16.06 -26.02 -14.10
N MET A 298 16.52 -26.42 -12.91
CA MET A 298 15.77 -26.18 -11.68
C MET A 298 15.64 -24.67 -11.42
N TYR A 299 14.45 -24.22 -11.07
CA TYR A 299 14.14 -22.80 -10.92
C TYR A 299 13.30 -22.48 -9.69
N LEU A 300 13.32 -21.23 -9.26
CA LEU A 300 12.36 -20.67 -8.32
C LEU A 300 12.03 -19.23 -8.68
N VAL A 301 10.88 -18.76 -8.20
CA VAL A 301 10.42 -17.38 -8.26
C VAL A 301 10.42 -16.80 -6.86
N ARG A 302 10.81 -15.54 -6.74
CA ARG A 302 10.86 -14.82 -5.46
C ARG A 302 10.58 -13.34 -5.67
N PHE A 303 10.32 -12.63 -4.59
CA PHE A 303 10.36 -11.17 -4.65
C PHE A 303 11.77 -10.68 -5.02
N SER A 304 11.81 -9.62 -5.83
CA SER A 304 13.03 -8.93 -6.20
C SER A 304 13.46 -8.00 -5.06
N SER A 305 14.76 -7.68 -5.01
CA SER A 305 15.26 -6.60 -4.15
C SER A 305 14.81 -5.21 -4.62
N LEU A 306 14.33 -5.11 -5.86
CA LEU A 306 13.58 -3.93 -6.30
C LEU A 306 12.12 -4.14 -5.92
N HIS A 307 11.63 -3.22 -5.11
CA HIS A 307 10.29 -3.23 -4.56
C HIS A 307 9.22 -3.30 -5.68
N GLY A 308 8.16 -4.08 -5.46
CA GLY A 308 7.12 -4.33 -6.48
C GLY A 308 7.49 -5.23 -7.66
N GLN A 309 8.67 -5.86 -7.65
CA GLN A 309 9.12 -6.73 -8.74
C GLN A 309 9.40 -8.15 -8.27
N TYR A 310 9.50 -9.06 -9.24
CA TYR A 310 9.81 -10.48 -9.01
C TYR A 310 11.13 -10.85 -9.67
N ALA A 311 11.65 -12.02 -9.32
CA ALA A 311 12.82 -12.59 -10.00
C ALA A 311 12.66 -14.11 -10.17
N ILE A 312 12.93 -14.60 -11.39
CA ILE A 312 13.21 -16.01 -11.63
C ILE A 312 14.70 -16.24 -11.37
N THR A 313 15.02 -17.22 -10.53
CA THR A 313 16.38 -17.73 -10.37
C THR A 313 16.41 -19.18 -10.85
N HIS A 314 17.34 -19.53 -11.73
CA HIS A 314 17.47 -20.91 -12.22
C HIS A 314 18.93 -21.34 -12.38
N LEU A 315 19.18 -22.65 -12.38
CA LEU A 315 20.48 -23.21 -12.78
C LEU A 315 20.53 -23.38 -14.30
N ASN A 316 21.58 -22.88 -14.93
CA ASN A 316 21.82 -23.12 -16.36
C ASN A 316 22.40 -24.53 -16.62
N ALA A 317 22.75 -24.83 -17.87
CA ALA A 317 23.35 -26.12 -18.25
C ALA A 317 24.68 -26.41 -17.52
N GLU A 318 25.46 -25.38 -17.20
CA GLU A 318 26.70 -25.50 -16.41
C GLU A 318 26.46 -25.50 -14.88
N LYS A 319 25.20 -25.53 -14.42
CA LYS A 319 24.82 -25.45 -13.00
C LYS A 319 25.23 -24.14 -12.33
N VAL A 320 25.32 -23.07 -13.11
CA VAL A 320 25.56 -21.72 -12.63
C VAL A 320 24.20 -21.03 -12.43
N PRO A 321 23.95 -20.38 -11.28
CA PRO A 321 22.72 -19.63 -11.06
C PRO A 321 22.63 -18.39 -11.95
N ASN A 322 21.48 -18.22 -12.62
CA ASN A 322 21.09 -17.03 -13.36
C ASN A 322 19.88 -16.37 -12.71
N HIS A 323 19.85 -15.03 -12.73
CA HIS A 323 18.74 -14.24 -12.19
C HIS A 323 18.11 -13.39 -13.29
N HIS A 324 16.79 -13.50 -13.43
CA HIS A 324 16.01 -12.74 -14.40
C HIS A 324 14.96 -11.94 -13.65
N ARG A 325 15.03 -10.61 -13.75
CA ARG A 325 14.05 -9.72 -13.12
C ARG A 325 12.77 -9.70 -13.96
N ILE A 326 11.64 -9.74 -13.28
CA ILE A 326 10.30 -9.60 -13.86
C ILE A 326 9.70 -8.34 -13.27
N SER A 327 9.37 -7.38 -14.14
CA SER A 327 8.66 -6.18 -13.72
C SER A 327 7.17 -6.49 -13.66
N CYS A 328 6.47 -5.99 -12.65
CA CYS A 328 5.02 -6.02 -12.61
C CYS A 328 4.49 -4.64 -13.00
N LYS A 329 3.38 -4.60 -13.73
CA LYS A 329 2.61 -3.37 -13.89
C LYS A 329 1.21 -3.64 -13.36
N LEU A 330 0.78 -2.82 -12.41
CA LEU A 330 -0.56 -2.85 -11.81
C LEU A 330 -1.61 -2.99 -12.92
N GLY A 331 -2.43 -4.04 -12.82
CA GLY A 331 -3.55 -4.34 -13.73
C GLY A 331 -3.16 -4.96 -15.08
N LYS A 332 -1.85 -5.09 -15.39
CA LYS A 332 -1.37 -5.69 -16.67
C LYS A 332 -0.58 -6.99 -16.48
N GLY A 333 -0.36 -7.39 -15.23
CA GLY A 333 0.40 -8.58 -14.87
C GLY A 333 1.91 -8.42 -15.02
N PHE A 334 2.55 -9.48 -15.46
CA PHE A 334 4.00 -9.64 -15.46
C PHE A 334 4.62 -9.27 -16.79
N TYR A 335 5.64 -8.41 -16.77
CA TYR A 335 6.40 -7.99 -17.95
C TYR A 335 7.78 -8.63 -17.96
N PHE A 336 8.08 -9.32 -19.05
CA PHE A 336 9.40 -9.92 -19.28
C PHE A 336 9.70 -10.00 -20.77
N ARG A 337 10.90 -9.54 -21.17
CA ARG A 337 11.39 -9.53 -22.56
C ARG A 337 10.36 -8.96 -23.55
N GLU A 338 9.91 -7.73 -23.28
CA GLU A 338 9.01 -6.97 -24.16
C GLU A 338 7.59 -7.52 -24.30
N LYS A 339 7.20 -8.48 -23.46
CA LYS A 339 5.85 -9.07 -23.46
C LYS A 339 5.23 -9.05 -22.07
N TYR A 340 3.91 -8.81 -22.04
CA TYR A 340 3.08 -8.93 -20.85
C TYR A 340 2.42 -10.32 -20.77
N TYR A 341 2.30 -10.81 -19.54
CA TYR A 341 1.71 -12.08 -19.18
C TYR A 341 0.72 -11.85 -18.03
N PRO A 342 -0.56 -12.24 -18.15
CA PRO A 342 -1.54 -12.04 -17.09
C PRO A 342 -1.21 -12.76 -15.78
N THR A 343 -0.60 -13.94 -15.87
CA THR A 343 -0.31 -14.85 -14.74
C THR A 343 1.18 -15.18 -14.65
N ILE A 344 1.70 -15.48 -13.46
CA ILE A 344 3.10 -15.88 -13.31
C ILE A 344 3.33 -17.25 -13.96
N THR A 345 2.33 -18.13 -13.89
CA THR A 345 2.34 -19.44 -14.52
C THR A 345 2.46 -19.32 -16.04
N GLY A 346 1.64 -18.48 -16.68
CA GLY A 346 1.72 -18.23 -18.12
C GLY A 346 3.03 -17.59 -18.55
N LEU A 347 3.65 -16.74 -17.70
CA LEU A 347 4.99 -16.24 -17.94
C LEU A 347 6.02 -17.38 -17.92
N ILE A 348 6.01 -18.20 -16.87
CA ILE A 348 6.97 -19.31 -16.68
C ILE A 348 6.89 -20.28 -17.86
N GLU A 349 5.68 -20.68 -18.27
CA GLU A 349 5.47 -21.56 -19.43
C GLU A 349 6.06 -20.97 -20.71
N ALA A 350 5.83 -19.68 -20.97
CA ALA A 350 6.33 -19.02 -22.16
C ALA A 350 7.86 -18.87 -22.18
N VAL A 351 8.50 -18.66 -21.03
CA VAL A 351 9.97 -18.50 -20.95
C VAL A 351 10.71 -19.81 -20.77
N THR A 352 10.01 -20.89 -20.40
CA THR A 352 10.58 -22.22 -20.16
C THR A 352 11.46 -22.72 -21.31
N PRO A 353 11.02 -22.71 -22.59
CA PRO A 353 11.86 -23.15 -23.71
C PRO A 353 13.13 -22.32 -23.90
N VAL A 354 13.10 -21.06 -23.47
CA VAL A 354 14.18 -20.09 -23.70
C VAL A 354 15.19 -20.08 -22.57
N LEU A 355 14.73 -20.23 -21.32
CA LEU A 355 15.59 -20.28 -20.13
C LEU A 355 15.99 -21.71 -19.75
N GLY A 356 15.38 -22.72 -20.37
CA GLY A 356 15.61 -24.12 -20.05
C GLY A 356 15.07 -24.51 -18.67
N LEU A 357 13.92 -23.97 -18.27
CA LEU A 357 13.30 -24.29 -16.98
C LEU A 357 12.71 -25.70 -17.04
N THR A 358 13.09 -26.58 -16.11
CA THR A 358 12.66 -27.98 -16.14
C THR A 358 11.83 -28.37 -14.93
N LYS A 359 12.14 -27.81 -13.76
CA LYS A 359 11.52 -28.23 -12.50
C LYS A 359 11.51 -27.10 -11.47
N PRO A 360 10.39 -26.87 -10.77
CA PRO A 360 10.36 -25.95 -9.65
C PRO A 360 11.21 -26.47 -8.48
N CYS A 361 11.90 -25.57 -7.80
CA CYS A 361 12.64 -25.87 -6.58
C CYS A 361 11.63 -26.16 -5.46
N PRO A 362 11.69 -27.34 -4.82
CA PRO A 362 10.78 -27.67 -3.73
C PRO A 362 11.09 -26.84 -2.47
N GLY A 363 10.20 -26.93 -1.48
CA GLY A 363 10.40 -26.29 -0.16
C GLY A 363 9.78 -24.91 -0.03
N SER A 364 8.90 -24.50 -0.95
CA SER A 364 8.10 -23.30 -0.77
C SER A 364 7.20 -23.41 0.47
N LYS A 365 7.25 -22.40 1.33
CA LYS A 365 6.43 -22.31 2.55
C LYS A 365 4.93 -22.17 2.28
N TYR A 366 4.55 -21.77 1.06
CA TYR A 366 3.16 -21.51 0.68
C TYR A 366 2.42 -22.79 0.25
N GLN A 367 3.16 -23.85 -0.09
CA GLN A 367 2.58 -25.11 -0.59
C GLN A 367 1.66 -25.78 0.43
N SER A 368 1.92 -25.59 1.72
CA SER A 368 1.07 -26.14 2.79
C SER A 368 -0.35 -25.56 2.77
N ILE A 369 -0.55 -24.35 2.23
CA ILE A 369 -1.88 -23.70 2.15
C ILE A 369 -2.81 -24.50 1.22
N PHE A 370 -2.25 -25.10 0.17
CA PHE A 370 -2.99 -25.84 -0.85
C PHE A 370 -3.15 -27.34 -0.53
N SER A 371 -2.66 -27.79 0.64
CA SER A 371 -2.80 -29.17 1.09
C SER A 371 -4.28 -29.55 1.25
N GLY A 372 -4.75 -30.54 0.48
CA GLY A 372 -6.14 -31.03 0.58
C GLY A 372 -7.15 -30.35 -0.35
N VAL A 373 -6.68 -29.46 -1.23
CA VAL A 373 -7.44 -28.96 -2.38
C VAL A 373 -7.05 -29.83 -3.58
N GLY A 374 -8.01 -30.29 -4.39
CA GLY A 374 -7.72 -31.14 -5.55
C GLY A 374 -6.75 -30.45 -6.54
N THR A 375 -5.98 -31.24 -7.29
CA THR A 375 -4.97 -30.72 -8.25
C THR A 375 -5.56 -29.78 -9.30
N ASP A 376 -6.87 -29.87 -9.58
CA ASP A 376 -7.58 -29.02 -10.53
C ASP A 376 -7.69 -27.54 -10.09
N TYR A 377 -7.52 -27.22 -8.81
CA TYR A 377 -7.60 -25.85 -8.29
C TYR A 377 -6.57 -24.91 -8.91
N LEU A 378 -5.34 -25.40 -9.10
CA LEU A 378 -4.24 -24.64 -9.69
C LEU A 378 -4.42 -24.43 -11.20
N TYR A 379 -5.13 -25.35 -11.87
CA TYR A 379 -5.38 -25.29 -13.32
C TYR A 379 -6.64 -24.50 -13.71
N LYS A 380 -7.61 -24.34 -12.80
CA LYS A 380 -8.82 -23.54 -13.04
C LYS A 380 -8.56 -22.04 -13.02
N ASN A 381 -7.56 -21.59 -12.25
CA ASN A 381 -7.17 -20.17 -12.15
C ASN A 381 -6.16 -19.73 -13.22
N THR A 382 -5.91 -20.55 -14.25
CA THR A 382 -4.92 -20.31 -15.32
C THR A 382 -5.52 -19.87 -16.66
N LEU A 383 -6.86 -19.78 -16.79
CA LEU A 383 -7.58 -19.48 -18.05
C LEU A 383 -8.19 -18.07 -18.08
#